data_AF-A0A7C3XM88-F1
#
_entry.id   AF-A0A7C3XM88-F1
#
_cell.length_a   1.000
_cell.length_b   1.000
_cell.length_c   1.000
_cell.angle_alpha   90.00
_cell.angle_beta   90.00
_cell.angle_gamma   90.00
#
_symmetry.space_group_name_H-M   'P 1'
#
loop_
_entity.id
_entity.type
_entity.pdbx_description
1 polymer ?
#
loop_
_entity_poly.entity_id
_entity_poly.type
_entity_poly.pdbx_seq_one_letter_code
_entity_poly.pdbx_strand_id
1 'polypeptide(L)'
;MRSVFTFLEKRMELLYALQRNGYEARLHSYEYFVRKKKFVSIIVLSPEWNLARIKHVAWNFEESVLAVKQVEAIIRGIDPGIAIEIS
;
A
#
# COMPACT_ATOMS: atom_id res chain seq x y z
N MET A 1 -1.87 17.51 8.24
CA MET A 1 -2.85 17.44 7.12
C MET A 1 -3.44 16.04 7.16
N ARG A 2 -4.77 15.85 7.08
CA ARG A 2 -5.34 14.49 7.05
C ARG A 2 -5.13 13.90 5.66
N SER A 3 -4.78 12.62 5.60
CA SER A 3 -4.56 11.94 4.31
C SER A 3 -5.87 11.80 3.54
N VAL A 4 -5.79 11.82 2.20
CA VAL A 4 -6.94 11.61 1.32
C VAL A 4 -7.54 10.20 1.47
N PHE A 5 -6.81 9.26 2.08
CA PHE A 5 -7.30 7.91 2.32
C PHE A 5 -8.35 7.78 3.42
N THR A 6 -8.75 8.87 4.09
CA THR A 6 -9.98 8.88 4.90
C THR A 6 -11.22 8.56 4.05
N PHE A 7 -11.20 8.93 2.77
CA PHE A 7 -12.28 8.65 1.81
C PHE A 7 -12.19 7.23 1.25
N LEU A 8 -13.31 6.53 1.19
CA LEU A 8 -13.37 5.16 0.66
C LEU A 8 -12.99 5.12 -0.82
N GLU A 9 -13.38 6.12 -1.59
CA GLU A 9 -13.09 6.27 -3.01
C GLU A 9 -11.59 6.26 -3.26
N LYS A 10 -10.82 6.96 -2.43
CA LYS A 10 -9.36 7.00 -2.52
C LYS A 10 -8.71 5.68 -2.11
N ARG A 11 -9.31 4.96 -1.17
CA ARG A 11 -8.88 3.60 -0.84
C ARG A 11 -9.13 2.61 -1.99
N MET A 12 -10.28 2.72 -2.64
CA MET A 12 -10.58 1.94 -3.84
C MET A 12 -9.66 2.32 -5.02
N GLU A 13 -9.33 3.60 -5.17
CA GLU A 13 -8.35 4.06 -6.16
C GLU A 13 -6.98 3.40 -5.96
N LEU A 14 -6.49 3.32 -4.72
CA LEU A 14 -5.26 2.60 -4.40
C LEU A 14 -5.37 1.11 -4.73
N LEU A 15 -6.48 0.46 -4.38
CA LEU A 15 -6.74 -0.94 -4.73
C LEU A 15 -6.62 -1.18 -6.24
N TYR A 16 -7.28 -0.35 -7.04
CA TYR A 16 -7.25 -0.45 -8.50
C TYR A 16 -5.88 -0.09 -9.08
N ALA A 17 -5.16 0.86 -8.49
CA ALA A 17 -3.79 1.19 -8.91
C ALA A 17 -2.84 0.02 -8.67
N LEU A 18 -2.92 -0.66 -7.52
CA LEU A 18 -2.17 -1.89 -7.26
C LEU A 18 -2.50 -2.97 -8.29
N GLN A 19 -3.78 -3.19 -8.57
CA GLN A 19 -4.23 -4.17 -9.56
C GLN A 19 -3.73 -3.89 -10.98
N ARG A 20 -3.78 -2.63 -11.42
CA ARG A 20 -3.24 -2.22 -12.73
C ARG A 20 -1.72 -2.39 -12.84
N ASN A 21 -1.00 -2.39 -11.72
CA ASN A 21 0.44 -2.65 -11.67
C ASN A 21 0.79 -4.14 -11.52
N GLY A 22 -0.19 -5.03 -11.74
CA GLY A 22 0.02 -6.48 -11.75
C GLY A 22 0.11 -7.11 -10.36
N TYR A 23 -0.37 -6.41 -9.34
CA TYR A 23 -0.58 -7.00 -8.01
C TYR A 23 -2.00 -7.53 -7.89
N GLU A 24 -2.17 -8.64 -7.21
CA GLU A 24 -3.47 -9.01 -6.67
C GLU A 24 -3.54 -8.46 -5.25
N ALA A 25 -4.48 -7.54 -5.01
CA ALA A 25 -4.63 -6.90 -3.71
C ALA A 25 -6.05 -7.11 -3.19
N ARG A 26 -6.19 -7.29 -1.88
CA ARG A 26 -7.48 -7.34 -1.17
C ARG A 26 -7.52 -6.22 -0.14
N LEU A 27 -8.55 -5.37 -0.24
CA LEU A 27 -8.83 -4.32 0.72
C LEU A 27 -9.65 -4.87 1.90
N HIS A 28 -9.23 -4.56 3.12
CA HIS A 28 -9.97 -4.76 4.36
C HIS A 28 -9.93 -3.47 5.18
N SER A 29 -10.97 -2.64 5.03
CA SER A 29 -11.05 -1.31 5.68
C SER A 29 -9.89 -0.38 5.29
N TYR A 30 -8.82 -0.31 6.08
CA TYR A 30 -7.60 0.47 5.84
C TYR A 30 -6.37 -0.39 5.55
N GLU A 31 -6.55 -1.71 5.49
CA GLU A 31 -5.48 -2.67 5.27
C GLU A 31 -5.54 -3.25 3.86
N TYR A 32 -4.39 -3.48 3.25
CA TYR A 32 -4.26 -4.14 1.96
C TYR A 32 -3.32 -5.32 2.07
N PHE A 33 -3.82 -6.49 1.67
CA PHE A 33 -3.02 -7.69 1.51
C PHE A 33 -2.57 -7.76 0.05
N VAL A 34 -1.27 -7.58 -0.20
CA VAL A 34 -0.71 -7.47 -1.54
C VAL A 34 0.04 -8.74 -1.89
N ARG A 35 -0.33 -9.36 -3.01
CA ARG A 35 0.35 -10.51 -3.58
C ARG A 35 0.68 -10.26 -5.05
N LYS A 36 1.69 -10.96 -5.55
CA LYS A 36 1.96 -11.14 -6.97
C LYS A 36 1.82 -12.63 -7.27
N LYS A 37 2.92 -13.33 -7.54
CA LYS A 37 2.92 -14.82 -7.51
C LYS A 37 2.78 -15.34 -6.08
N LYS A 38 3.39 -14.62 -5.15
CA LYS A 38 3.43 -14.91 -3.71
C LYS A 38 2.96 -13.68 -2.94
N PHE A 39 2.66 -13.85 -1.66
CA PHE A 39 2.33 -12.73 -0.79
C PHE A 39 3.56 -11.86 -0.57
N VAL A 40 3.49 -10.56 -0.83
CA VAL A 40 4.68 -9.68 -0.88
C VAL A 40 4.65 -8.55 0.13
N SER A 41 3.48 -8.07 0.55
CA SER A 41 3.39 -6.95 1.50
C SER A 41 2.01 -6.82 2.15
N ILE A 42 2.00 -6.17 3.33
CA ILE A 42 0.79 -5.61 3.95
C ILE A 42 0.93 -4.10 3.97
N ILE A 43 -0.10 -3.41 3.50
CA ILE A 43 -0.21 -1.95 3.65
C ILE A 43 -1.23 -1.68 4.74
N VAL A 44 -0.89 -0.82 5.71
CA VAL A 44 -1.82 -0.33 6.73
C VAL A 44 -1.88 1.18 6.63
N LEU A 45 -3.05 1.71 6.25
CA LEU A 45 -3.28 3.14 6.20
C LEU A 45 -3.75 3.65 7.56
N SER A 46 -3.20 4.78 7.98
CA SER A 46 -3.49 5.48 9.23
C SER A 46 -3.79 6.94 8.91
N PRO A 47 -4.93 7.26 8.25
CA PRO A 47 -5.16 8.56 7.64
C PRO A 47 -5.21 9.73 8.63
N GLU A 48 -5.71 9.48 9.85
CA GLU A 48 -5.74 10.46 10.93
C GLU A 48 -4.33 10.92 11.36
N TRP A 49 -3.33 10.07 11.15
CA TRP A 49 -1.92 10.38 11.39
C TRP A 49 -1.14 10.70 10.11
N ASN A 50 -1.82 10.78 8.96
CA ASN A 50 -1.18 11.01 7.66
C ASN A 50 -0.05 10.02 7.35
N LEU A 51 -0.28 8.75 7.70
CA LEU A 51 0.75 7.70 7.68
C LEU A 51 0.27 6.47 6.92
N ALA A 52 1.15 5.89 6.11
CA ALA A 52 1.01 4.54 5.56
C ALA A 52 2.19 3.67 6.04
N ARG A 53 1.87 2.52 6.63
CA ARG A 53 2.87 1.52 7.00
C ARG A 53 2.88 0.42 5.96
N ILE A 54 4.05 0.11 5.42
CA ILE A 54 4.24 -0.97 4.44
C ILE A 54 5.12 -2.02 5.08
N LYS A 55 4.59 -3.22 5.27
CA LYS A 55 5.32 -4.33 5.88
C LYS A 55 6.01 -5.17 4.83
N HIS A 56 7.27 -5.48 5.06
CA HIS A 56 7.97 -6.52 4.34
C HIS A 56 7.49 -7.90 4.76
N VAL A 57 7.59 -8.83 3.81
CA VAL A 57 7.40 -10.24 4.06
C VAL A 57 8.77 -10.93 4.06
N ALA A 58 9.12 -11.57 5.19
CA ALA A 58 10.46 -12.12 5.40
C ALA A 58 10.76 -13.34 4.50
N TRP A 59 9.77 -14.20 4.25
CA TRP A 59 9.98 -15.48 3.56
C TRP A 59 10.18 -15.34 2.04
N ASN A 60 9.90 -14.17 1.45
CA ASN A 60 10.21 -13.84 0.06
C ASN A 60 10.81 -12.42 -0.05
N PHE A 61 11.77 -12.14 0.84
CA PHE A 61 12.30 -10.80 1.07
C PHE A 61 12.70 -10.03 -0.20
N GLU A 62 13.38 -10.65 -1.16
CA GLU A 62 13.77 -9.99 -2.42
C GLU A 62 12.57 -9.50 -3.23
N GLU A 63 11.54 -10.34 -3.40
CA GLU A 63 10.31 -9.98 -4.10
C GLU A 63 9.52 -8.92 -3.32
N SER A 64 9.49 -9.05 -2.00
CA SER A 64 8.90 -8.09 -1.06
C SER A 64 9.57 -6.71 -1.18
N VAL A 65 10.89 -6.61 -1.19
CA VAL A 65 11.61 -5.33 -1.32
C VAL A 65 11.28 -4.61 -2.63
N LEU A 66 11.24 -5.36 -3.74
CA LEU A 66 10.85 -4.79 -5.03
C LEU A 66 9.38 -4.33 -5.03
N ALA A 67 8.50 -5.12 -4.43
CA ALA A 67 7.09 -4.78 -4.32
C ALA A 67 6.86 -3.53 -3.46
N VAL A 68 7.51 -3.43 -2.30
CA VAL A 68 7.39 -2.28 -1.40
C VAL A 68 7.78 -0.98 -2.10
N LYS A 69 8.86 -0.96 -2.89
CA LYS A 69 9.26 0.22 -3.67
C LYS A 69 8.18 0.66 -4.66
N GLN A 70 7.54 -0.28 -5.34
CA GLN A 70 6.46 0.03 -6.29
C GLN A 70 5.19 0.50 -5.57
N VAL A 71 4.84 -0.15 -4.46
CA VAL A 71 3.71 0.23 -3.62
C VAL A 71 3.90 1.64 -3.07
N GLU A 72 5.09 1.98 -2.57
CA GLU A 72 5.43 3.32 -2.10
C GLU A 72 5.17 4.38 -3.18
N ALA A 73 5.66 4.13 -4.41
CA ALA A 73 5.45 5.04 -5.54
C ALA A 73 3.96 5.21 -5.90
N ILE A 74 3.18 4.12 -5.87
CA ILE A 74 1.73 4.17 -6.13
C ILE A 74 1.00 4.99 -5.06
N ILE A 75 1.31 4.75 -3.78
CA ILE A 75 0.70 5.48 -2.66
C ILE A 75 1.00 6.98 -2.79
N ARG A 76 2.26 7.35 -3.03
CA ARG A 76 2.64 8.76 -3.23
C ARG A 76 2.05 9.39 -4.47
N GLY A 77 1.74 8.60 -5.50
CA GLY A 77 1.03 9.09 -6.68
C GLY A 77 -0.40 9.56 -6.38
N ILE A 78 -1.05 8.97 -5.37
CA ILE A 78 -2.42 9.33 -4.96
C ILE A 78 -2.39 10.40 -3.86
N ASP A 79 -1.49 10.24 -2.88
CA ASP A 79 -1.29 11.18 -1.78
C ASP A 79 0.19 11.55 -1.64
N PRO A 80 0.66 12.61 -2.32
CA PRO A 80 2.05 13.03 -2.26
C PRO A 80 2.50 13.48 -0.86
N GLY A 81 1.56 13.86 0.00
CA GLY A 81 1.83 14.41 1.33
C GLY A 81 1.88 13.36 2.44
N ILE A 82 1.62 12.09 2.16
CA ILE A 82 1.57 11.04 3.17
C ILE A 82 2.96 10.61 3.62
N ALA A 83 3.14 10.43 4.93
CA ALA A 83 4.34 9.79 5.48
C ALA A 83 4.29 8.28 5.21
N ILE A 84 5.43 7.67 4.88
CA ILE A 84 5.53 6.23 4.65
C ILE A 84 6.58 5.64 5.58
N GLU A 85 6.15 4.67 6.39
CA GLU A 85 7.01 3.85 7.24
C GLU A 85 7.12 2.45 6.63
N ILE A 86 8.36 1.97 6.46
CA ILE A 86 8.63 0.63 5.95
C ILE A 86 9.22 -0.20 7.09
N SER A 87 8.64 -1.38 7.36
CA SER A 87 9.04 -2.27 8.45
C SER A 87 9.13 -3.72 8.03
#